data_AF-A0A4P6FQ68-F1
#
_entry.id   AF-A0A4P6FQ68-F1
#
_cell.length_a   1.000
_cell.length_b   1.000
_cell.length_c   1.000
_cell.angle_alpha   90.00
_cell.angle_beta   90.00
_cell.angle_gamma   90.00
#
_symmetry.space_group_name_H-M   'P 1'
#
loop_
_entity.id
_entity.type
_entity.pdbx_description
1 polymer ?
#
loop_
_entity_poly.entity_id
_entity_poly.type
_entity_poly.pdbx_seq_one_letter_code
_entity_poly.pdbx_strand_id
1 'polypeptide(L)'
;MEHWVAFKELIAGASGFDRGSLHVLASVPLHVFCALLLRRPLTSLWPWLLVLAIAVGNEAASGYADGVLEDWEIPGSLRDLLLVMGLPTFLALALRLRALSPAPRRAVPARPLPLLTVSTAPRDLIVDAEFEEIR
;
A
#
# COMPACT_ATOMS: atom_id res chain seq x y z
N MET A 1 -4.44 30.76 -13.92
CA MET A 1 -5.44 29.82 -14.48
C MET A 1 -5.03 29.36 -15.87
N GLU A 2 -4.78 30.28 -16.82
CA GLU A 2 -4.33 29.93 -18.19
C GLU A 2 -3.13 28.96 -18.22
N HIS A 3 -2.14 29.15 -17.35
CA HIS A 3 -0.98 28.24 -17.28
C HIS A 3 -1.34 26.78 -16.92
N TRP A 4 -2.41 26.56 -16.17
CA TRP A 4 -2.84 25.21 -15.77
C TRP A 4 -3.52 24.48 -16.93
N VAL A 5 -4.40 25.18 -17.65
CA VAL A 5 -5.06 24.65 -18.85
C VAL A 5 -4.02 24.38 -19.94
N ALA A 6 -3.13 25.34 -20.21
CA ALA A 6 -2.05 25.18 -21.17
C ALA A 6 -1.09 24.03 -20.82
N PHE A 7 -0.82 23.81 -19.54
CA PHE A 7 -0.01 22.67 -19.09
C PHE A 7 -0.70 21.32 -19.35
N LYS A 8 -2.01 21.21 -19.08
CA LYS A 8 -2.80 20.01 -19.39
C LYS A 8 -2.81 19.73 -20.89
N GLU A 9 -3.00 20.76 -21.71
CA GLU A 9 -2.98 20.65 -23.17
C GLU A 9 -1.60 20.26 -23.70
N LEU A 10 -0.52 20.80 -23.11
CA LEU A 10 0.85 20.43 -23.46
C LEU A 10 1.11 18.95 -23.19
N ILE A 11 0.68 18.42 -22.04
CA ILE A 11 0.83 16.99 -21.72
C ILE A 11 0.03 16.15 -22.72
N ALA A 12 -1.22 16.51 -22.99
CA ALA A 12 -2.07 15.78 -23.94
C ALA A 12 -1.49 15.79 -25.36
N GLY A 13 -1.04 16.97 -25.82
CA GLY A 13 -0.44 17.14 -27.14
C GLY A 13 0.91 16.43 -27.28
N ALA A 14 1.73 16.43 -26.24
CA ALA A 14 3.04 15.78 -26.26
C ALA A 14 2.97 14.25 -26.15
N SER A 15 1.97 13.72 -25.44
CA SER A 15 1.86 12.28 -25.21
C SER A 15 1.12 11.53 -26.32
N GLY A 16 0.32 12.23 -27.15
CA GLY A 16 -0.52 11.62 -28.17
C GLY A 16 -1.66 10.75 -27.60
N PHE A 17 -1.93 10.85 -26.30
CA PHE A 17 -3.01 10.13 -25.62
C PHE A 17 -4.22 11.05 -25.48
N ASP A 18 -5.41 10.47 -25.59
CA ASP A 18 -6.63 11.18 -25.22
C ASP A 18 -6.64 11.51 -23.71
N ARG A 19 -7.40 12.53 -23.35
CA ARG A 19 -7.51 13.03 -21.97
C ARG A 19 -7.97 11.94 -20.99
N GLY A 20 -8.85 11.03 -21.40
CA GLY A 20 -9.30 9.92 -20.56
C GLY A 20 -8.20 8.92 -20.27
N SER A 21 -7.42 8.56 -21.29
CA SER A 21 -6.25 7.68 -21.13
C SER A 21 -5.21 8.27 -20.19
N LEU A 22 -5.00 9.59 -20.22
CA LEU A 22 -4.10 10.27 -19.28
C LEU A 22 -4.59 10.19 -17.83
N HIS A 23 -5.89 10.33 -17.58
CA HIS A 23 -6.44 10.16 -16.23
C HIS A 23 -6.19 8.75 -15.68
N VAL A 24 -6.38 7.73 -16.51
CA VAL A 24 -6.09 6.33 -16.13
C VAL A 24 -4.59 6.15 -15.89
N LEU A 25 -3.74 6.61 -16.80
CA LEU A 25 -2.29 6.42 -16.69
C LEU A 25 -1.68 7.17 -15.51
N ALA A 26 -2.18 8.38 -15.22
CA ALA A 26 -1.72 9.20 -14.10
C ALA A 26 -2.18 8.65 -12.73
N SER A 27 -3.26 7.89 -12.69
CA SER A 27 -3.85 7.40 -11.42
C SER A 27 -2.90 6.55 -10.58
N VAL A 28 -2.16 5.63 -11.21
CA VAL A 28 -1.23 4.73 -10.51
C VAL A 28 -0.02 5.46 -9.93
N PRO A 29 0.77 6.25 -10.70
CA PRO A 29 1.88 7.00 -10.15
C PRO A 29 1.41 8.02 -9.11
N LEU A 30 0.24 8.65 -9.29
CA LEU A 30 -0.33 9.55 -8.29
C LEU A 30 -0.63 8.82 -6.97
N HIS A 31 -1.21 7.61 -7.04
CA HIS A 31 -1.52 6.81 -5.86
C HIS A 31 -0.24 6.34 -5.13
N VAL A 32 0.77 5.90 -5.88
CA VAL A 32 2.09 5.55 -5.32
C VAL A 32 2.75 6.77 -4.66
N PHE A 33 2.72 7.92 -5.33
CA PHE A 33 3.25 9.16 -4.78
C PHE A 33 2.55 9.57 -3.48
N CYS A 34 1.22 9.49 -3.42
CA CYS A 34 0.46 9.75 -2.20
C CYS A 34 0.84 8.78 -1.06
N ALA A 35 1.07 7.50 -1.37
CA ALA A 35 1.50 6.51 -0.39
C ALA A 35 2.91 6.81 0.15
N LEU A 36 3.84 7.20 -0.73
CA LEU A 36 5.19 7.62 -0.36
C LEU A 36 5.18 8.89 0.50
N LEU A 37 4.38 9.89 0.11
CA LEU A 37 4.25 11.16 0.83
C LEU A 37 3.74 10.94 2.26
N LEU A 38 2.71 10.10 2.41
CA LEU A 38 2.14 9.75 3.71
C LEU A 38 2.97 8.72 4.48
N ARG A 39 3.99 8.13 3.84
CA ARG A 39 4.79 7.01 4.37
C ARG A 39 3.89 5.86 4.84
N ARG A 40 2.83 5.57 4.08
CA ARG A 40 1.84 4.51 4.38
C ARG A 40 1.87 3.45 3.28
N PRO A 41 1.57 2.19 3.61
CA PRO A 41 1.46 1.14 2.58
C PRO A 41 0.27 1.43 1.65
N LEU A 42 0.34 0.95 0.41
CA LEU A 42 -0.73 1.06 -0.60
C LEU A 42 -2.05 0.38 -0.19
N THR A 43 -2.02 -0.49 0.81
CA THR A 43 -3.21 -1.11 1.40
C THR A 43 -3.97 -0.19 2.36
N SER A 44 -3.32 0.88 2.83
CA SER A 44 -3.92 1.86 3.74
C SER A 44 -5.01 2.65 3.03
N LEU A 45 -6.04 3.07 3.77
CA LEU A 45 -7.09 3.94 3.24
C LEU A 45 -6.57 5.37 2.97
N TRP A 46 -5.53 5.80 3.66
CA TRP A 46 -5.06 7.19 3.62
C TRP A 46 -4.53 7.64 2.25
N PRO A 47 -3.65 6.87 1.57
CA PRO A 47 -3.22 7.22 0.22
C PRO A 47 -4.39 7.30 -0.77
N TRP A 48 -5.35 6.38 -0.66
CA TRP A 48 -6.55 6.37 -1.48
C TRP A 48 -7.41 7.63 -1.26
N LEU A 49 -7.64 8.01 -0.01
CA LEU A 49 -8.38 9.24 0.33
C LEU A 49 -7.67 10.50 -0.16
N LEU A 50 -6.34 10.52 -0.10
CA LEU A 50 -5.57 11.65 -0.60
C LEU A 50 -5.69 11.77 -2.12
N VAL A 51 -5.63 10.66 -2.87
CA VAL A 51 -5.89 10.68 -4.33
C VAL A 51 -7.29 11.18 -4.62
N LEU A 52 -8.30 10.72 -3.88
CA LEU A 52 -9.68 11.19 -4.05
C LEU A 52 -9.77 12.70 -3.82
N ALA A 53 -9.17 13.21 -2.75
CA ALA A 53 -9.17 14.63 -2.44
C ALA A 53 -8.46 15.46 -3.54
N ILE A 54 -7.34 14.98 -4.06
CA ILE A 54 -6.62 15.63 -5.17
C ILE A 54 -7.47 15.63 -6.44
N ALA A 55 -8.11 14.51 -6.77
CA ALA A 55 -8.94 14.39 -7.97
C ALA A 55 -10.17 15.32 -7.90
N VAL A 56 -10.90 15.32 -6.77
CA VAL A 56 -12.00 16.26 -6.54
C VAL A 56 -11.53 17.71 -6.58
N GLY A 57 -10.38 18.01 -5.97
CA GLY A 57 -9.78 19.34 -6.02
C GLY A 57 -9.42 19.79 -7.44
N ASN A 58 -8.90 18.88 -8.27
CA ASN A 58 -8.60 19.17 -9.68
C ASN A 58 -9.86 19.49 -10.49
N GLU A 59 -10.95 18.74 -10.29
CA GLU A 59 -12.21 19.01 -10.97
C GLU A 59 -12.84 20.32 -10.49
N ALA A 60 -12.87 20.55 -9.17
CA ALA A 60 -13.37 21.80 -8.61
C ALA A 60 -12.58 23.03 -9.09
N ALA A 61 -11.26 22.91 -9.19
CA ALA A 61 -10.41 23.98 -9.72
C ALA A 61 -10.64 24.22 -11.23
N SER A 62 -10.98 23.18 -11.98
CA SER A 62 -11.31 23.32 -13.41
C SER A 62 -12.67 23.99 -13.58
N GLY A 63 -13.71 23.53 -12.86
CA GLY A 63 -15.04 24.16 -12.90
C GLY A 63 -15.07 25.59 -12.39
N TYR A 64 -14.25 25.94 -11.38
CA TYR A 64 -14.10 27.34 -10.96
C TYR A 64 -13.37 28.20 -12.01
N ALA A 65 -12.46 27.61 -12.79
CA ALA A 65 -11.75 28.31 -13.86
C ALA A 65 -12.64 28.62 -15.06
N ASP A 66 -13.54 27.70 -15.40
CA ASP A 66 -14.44 27.81 -16.55
C ASP A 66 -15.63 28.75 -16.26
N GLY A 67 -15.88 29.08 -14.98
CA GLY A 67 -16.72 30.22 -14.57
C GLY A 67 -18.23 30.00 -14.69
N VAL A 68 -18.67 28.89 -15.30
CA VAL A 68 -20.06 28.47 -15.40
C VAL A 68 -20.12 26.96 -15.21
N LEU A 69 -20.74 26.49 -14.12
CA LEU A 69 -21.13 25.08 -13.98
C LEU A 69 -22.30 24.81 -14.93
N GLU A 70 -22.00 24.57 -16.20
CA GLU A 70 -23.00 24.16 -17.17
C GLU A 70 -23.41 22.69 -16.91
N ASP A 71 -24.67 22.34 -17.14
CA ASP A 71 -25.25 21.03 -16.76
C ASP A 71 -24.50 19.81 -17.36
N TRP A 72 -23.72 20.01 -18.43
CA TRP A 72 -22.92 18.98 -19.08
C TRP A 72 -21.53 18.77 -18.45
N GLU A 73 -21.06 19.67 -17.59
CA GLU A 73 -19.77 19.53 -16.91
C GLU A 73 -19.82 18.48 -15.79
N ILE A 74 -20.97 18.35 -15.12
CA ILE A 74 -21.19 17.39 -14.03
C ILE A 74 -20.93 15.93 -14.49
N PRO A 75 -21.50 15.43 -15.60
CA PRO A 75 -21.19 14.08 -16.07
C PRO A 75 -19.74 13.93 -16.57
N GLY A 76 -19.13 15.00 -17.09
CA GLY A 76 -17.71 15.03 -17.48
C GLY A 76 -16.77 14.87 -16.29
N SER A 77 -16.93 15.70 -15.26
CA SER A 77 -16.14 15.63 -14.03
C SER A 77 -16.35 14.31 -13.27
N LEU A 78 -17.57 13.77 -13.27
CA LEU A 78 -17.81 12.45 -12.69
C LEU A 78 -17.06 11.35 -13.44
N ARG A 79 -17.05 11.40 -14.78
CA ARG A 79 -16.28 10.45 -15.60
C ARG A 79 -14.78 10.55 -15.32
N ASP A 80 -14.23 11.76 -15.27
CA ASP A 80 -12.80 11.96 -15.01
C ASP A 80 -12.44 11.48 -13.60
N LEU A 81 -13.29 11.74 -12.60
CA LEU A 81 -13.13 11.20 -11.25
C LEU A 81 -13.14 9.67 -11.23
N LEU A 82 -14.05 9.03 -11.97
CA LEU A 82 -14.10 7.57 -12.08
C LEU A 82 -12.86 6.99 -12.77
N LEU A 83 -12.33 7.65 -13.80
CA LEU A 83 -11.12 7.21 -14.49
C LEU A 83 -9.89 7.32 -13.60
N VAL A 84 -9.75 8.42 -12.86
CA VAL A 84 -8.65 8.60 -11.90
C VAL A 84 -8.77 7.64 -10.72
N MET A 85 -9.98 7.40 -10.19
CA MET A 85 -10.17 6.58 -9.00
C MET A 85 -10.30 5.08 -9.28
N GLY A 86 -10.58 4.69 -10.53
CA GLY A 86 -10.81 3.30 -10.91
C GLY A 86 -9.66 2.36 -10.54
N LEU A 87 -8.45 2.66 -11.04
CA LEU A 87 -7.26 1.85 -10.75
C LEU A 87 -6.83 1.90 -9.27
N PRO A 88 -6.77 3.06 -8.60
CA PRO A 88 -6.48 3.13 -7.16
C PRO A 88 -7.44 2.29 -6.32
N THR A 89 -8.73 2.32 -6.64
CA THR A 89 -9.77 1.54 -5.93
C THR A 89 -9.59 0.05 -6.20
N PHE A 90 -9.39 -0.34 -7.45
CA PHE A 90 -9.11 -1.74 -7.81
C PHE A 90 -7.87 -2.26 -7.10
N LEU A 91 -6.79 -1.49 -7.08
CA LEU A 91 -5.53 -1.86 -6.44
C LEU A 91 -5.69 -1.99 -4.92
N ALA A 92 -6.35 -1.03 -4.27
CA ALA A 92 -6.62 -1.07 -2.84
C ALA A 92 -7.47 -2.30 -2.46
N LEU A 93 -8.48 -2.63 -3.27
CA LEU A 93 -9.32 -3.80 -3.05
C LEU A 93 -8.53 -5.10 -3.27
N ALA A 94 -7.82 -5.23 -4.40
CA ALA A 94 -7.03 -6.42 -4.72
C ALA A 94 -5.97 -6.71 -3.65
N LEU A 95 -5.26 -5.68 -3.17
CA LEU A 95 -4.26 -5.84 -2.12
C LEU A 95 -4.87 -6.19 -0.76
N ARG A 96 -6.04 -5.64 -0.42
CA ARG A 96 -6.76 -6.01 0.81
C ARG A 96 -7.26 -7.45 0.77
N LEU A 97 -7.85 -7.88 -0.34
CA LEU A 97 -8.31 -9.27 -0.52
C LEU A 97 -7.15 -10.26 -0.46
N ARG A 98 -5.99 -9.91 -1.03
CA ARG A 98 -4.77 -10.71 -0.91
C ARG A 98 -4.25 -10.77 0.53
N ALA A 99 -4.31 -9.66 1.27
CA ALA A 99 -3.92 -9.64 2.68
C ALA A 99 -4.85 -10.49 3.57
N LEU A 100 -6.12 -10.63 3.19
CA LEU A 100 -7.10 -11.48 3.87
C LEU A 100 -6.96 -12.97 3.53
N SER A 101 -6.31 -13.29 2.42
CA SER A 101 -6.05 -14.68 2.03
C SER A 101 -4.97 -15.24 2.95
N PRO A 102 -5.26 -16.24 3.80
CA PRO A 102 -4.24 -16.83 4.65
C PRO A 102 -3.15 -17.41 3.75
N ALA A 103 -1.93 -16.88 3.87
CA ALA A 103 -0.79 -17.52 3.25
C ALA A 103 -0.74 -18.97 3.75
N PRO A 104 -0.53 -19.98 2.88
CA PRO A 104 -0.33 -21.34 3.34
C PRO A 104 0.80 -21.27 4.36
N ARG A 105 0.52 -21.66 5.62
CA ARG A 105 1.55 -21.72 6.66
C ARG A 105 2.65 -22.58 6.05
N ARG A 106 3.79 -21.96 5.73
CA ARG A 106 4.96 -22.69 5.26
C ARG A 106 5.23 -23.68 6.38
N ALA A 107 5.01 -24.97 6.11
CA ALA A 107 5.28 -26.01 7.08
C ALA A 107 6.71 -25.77 7.54
N VAL A 108 6.86 -25.39 8.82
CA VAL A 108 8.18 -25.26 9.41
C VAL A 108 8.79 -26.64 9.21
N PRO A 109 9.88 -26.78 8.42
CA PRO A 109 10.50 -28.09 8.29
C PRO A 109 10.80 -28.53 9.70
N ALA A 110 10.23 -29.67 10.10
CA ALA A 110 10.43 -30.21 11.43
C ALA A 110 11.93 -30.29 11.63
N ARG A 111 12.50 -29.33 12.36
CA ARG A 111 13.91 -29.34 12.70
C ARG A 111 14.03 -30.58 13.57
N PRO A 112 14.75 -31.64 13.13
CA PRO A 112 14.94 -32.79 14.00
C PRO A 112 15.60 -32.23 15.26
N LEU A 113 14.85 -32.27 16.37
CA LEU A 113 15.41 -31.90 17.66
C LEU A 113 16.61 -32.82 17.85
N PRO A 114 17.80 -32.30 18.20
CA PRO A 114 18.90 -33.16 18.55
C PRO A 114 18.41 -34.04 19.69
N LEU A 115 18.36 -35.35 19.45
CA LEU A 115 18.10 -36.35 20.46
C LEU A 115 19.20 -36.13 21.50
N LEU A 116 18.86 -35.50 22.63
CA LEU A 116 19.74 -35.40 23.78
C LEU A 116 20.02 -36.84 24.20
N THR A 117 21.18 -37.34 23.79
CA THR A 117 21.72 -38.59 24.30
C THR A 117 21.98 -38.34 25.78
N VAL A 118 21.08 -38.86 26.63
CA VAL A 118 21.31 -38.92 28.06
C VAL A 118 22.56 -39.78 28.24
N SER A 119 23.68 -39.14 28.58
CA SER A 119 24.90 -39.85 28.94
C SER A 119 24.61 -40.70 30.16
N THR A 120 24.66 -42.02 29.99
CA THR A 120 24.58 -43.02 31.07
C THR A 120 25.91 -43.18 31.80
N ALA A 121 26.87 -42.26 31.60
CA ALA A 121 28.13 -42.31 32.33
C ALA A 121 27.84 -42.27 33.84
N PRO A 122 28.34 -43.25 34.62
CA PRO A 122 28.18 -43.24 36.07
C PRO A 122 28.80 -41.94 36.59
N ARG A 123 27.98 -41.13 37.25
CA ARG A 123 28.51 -39.99 38.02
C ARG A 123 29.30 -40.62 39.16
N ASP A 124 30.62 -40.50 39.11
CA ASP A 124 31.45 -40.76 40.27
C ASP A 124 30.95 -39.83 41.38
N LEU A 125 30.29 -40.45 42.35
CA LEU A 125 29.79 -39.80 43.55
C LEU A 125 31.05 -39.42 44.33
N ILE A 126 31.48 -38.17 44.22
CA ILE A 126 32.49 -37.63 45.12
C ILE A 126 31.82 -37.57 46.50
N VAL A 127 32.02 -38.62 47.27
CA VAL A 127 31.69 -38.66 48.70
C VAL A 127 32.78 -37.85 49.37
N ASP A 128 32.47 -36.60 49.71
CA ASP A 128 33.29 -35.80 50.63
C ASP A 128 33.26 -36.50 51.99
N ALA A 129 34.29 -37.31 52.22
CA ALA A 129 34.56 -37.94 53.50
C ALA A 129 35.27 -36.95 54.43
N GLU A 130 34.54 -35.93 54.88
CA GLU A 130 35.00 -35.06 55.97
C GLU A 130 33.86 -34.86 56.98
N PHE A 131 33.73 -35.83 57.89
CA PHE A 131 33.16 -35.60 59.22
C PHE A 131 34.15 -36.13 60.24
N GLU A 132 35.17 -35.30 60.52
CA GLU A 132 36.01 -35.43 61.70
C GLU A 132 35.17 -35.10 62.95
N GLU A 133 35.02 -36.12 63.79
CA GLU A 133 34.96 -36.10 65.25
C GLU A 133 34.84 -34.73 65.96
N ILE A 134 33.69 -34.49 66.61
CA ILE A 134 33.59 -33.55 67.73
C ILE A 134 33.12 -34.34 68.96
N ARG A 135 34.03 -34.43 69.94
CA ARG A 135 33.80 -34.83 71.33
C ARG A 135 33.01 -33.78 72.10
#